data_AF-W4UR38-F1
#
_entry.id   AF-W4UR38-F1
#
_cell.length_a   1.000
_cell.length_b   1.000
_cell.length_c   1.000
_cell.angle_alpha   90.00
_cell.angle_beta   90.00
_cell.angle_gamma   90.00
#
_symmetry.space_group_name_H-M   'P 1'
#
loop_
_entity.id
_entity.type
_entity.pdbx_description
1 polymer ?
#
loop_
_entity_poly.entity_id
_entity_poly.type
_entity_poly.pdbx_seq_one_letter_code
_entity_poly.pdbx_strand_id
1 'polypeptide(L)'
;MITTQDKDLLAKKGISEAQIAEQMACFQKGFPFLKLDAAASLEKGILAPTEEQRNEYLENWDAYRNTDRTIVKFVPASGAASRMFKDLFEFLSADYEKPTTQFEEAFFDGIGNFAFYDDLNTACLRTAGNDIPALLEEGNYKAVVAALLETAGLNYGALPKGLLKFHKYPEGHVHRLKSIWWKV
;
A
#
# COMPACT_ATOMS: atom_id res chain seq x y z
N MET A 1 -10.48 -1.38 32.04
CA MET A 1 -9.38 -0.90 32.91
C MET A 1 -8.11 -1.59 32.49
N ILE A 2 -6.98 -0.87 32.47
CA ILE A 2 -5.65 -1.48 32.23
C ILE A 2 -5.29 -2.33 33.45
N THR A 3 -4.98 -3.61 33.24
CA THR A 3 -4.63 -4.55 34.31
C THR A 3 -3.17 -4.37 34.74
N THR A 4 -2.78 -4.96 35.86
CA THR A 4 -1.37 -4.96 36.31
C THR A 4 -0.44 -5.63 35.30
N GLN A 5 -0.91 -6.70 34.63
CA GLN A 5 -0.13 -7.39 33.59
C GLN A 5 0.10 -6.49 32.37
N ASP A 6 -0.90 -5.69 31.99
CA ASP A 6 -0.77 -4.71 30.90
C ASP A 6 0.27 -3.64 31.26
N LYS A 7 0.25 -3.14 32.51
CA LYS A 7 1.22 -2.14 32.99
C LYS A 7 2.65 -2.65 32.92
N ASP A 8 2.91 -3.88 33.34
CA ASP A 8 4.24 -4.48 33.30
C ASP A 8 4.72 -4.71 31.86
N LEU A 9 3.82 -5.11 30.96
CA LEU A 9 4.14 -5.29 29.54
C LEU A 9 4.47 -3.96 28.85
N LEU A 10 3.68 -2.92 29.15
CA LEU A 10 3.86 -1.58 28.58
C LEU A 10 5.15 -0.93 29.10
N ALA A 11 5.46 -1.08 30.39
CA ALA A 11 6.73 -0.64 30.96
C ALA A 11 7.94 -1.32 30.28
N LYS A 12 7.88 -2.64 30.03
CA LYS A 12 8.92 -3.37 29.28
C LYS A 12 9.10 -2.88 27.85
N LYS A 13 8.05 -2.33 27.23
CA LYS A 13 8.09 -1.73 25.88
C LYS A 13 8.51 -0.25 25.90
N GLY A 14 8.81 0.31 27.07
CA GLY A 14 9.16 1.73 27.21
C GLY A 14 7.97 2.67 27.04
N ILE A 15 6.75 2.18 27.25
CA ILE A 15 5.51 2.95 27.10
C ILE A 15 4.97 3.30 28.49
N SER A 16 4.88 4.59 28.78
CA SER A 16 4.35 5.12 30.04
C SER A 16 2.82 5.16 30.07
N GLU A 17 2.23 5.13 31.28
CA GLU A 17 0.78 5.30 31.46
C GLU A 17 0.27 6.64 30.90
N ALA A 18 1.09 7.69 30.96
CA ALA A 18 0.77 8.99 30.37
C ALA A 18 0.63 8.92 28.84
N GLN A 19 1.57 8.25 28.15
CA GLN A 19 1.49 8.04 26.70
C GLN A 19 0.26 7.23 26.30
N ILE A 20 -0.12 6.24 27.11
CA ILE A 20 -1.33 5.43 26.86
C ILE A 20 -2.58 6.29 27.02
N ALA A 21 -2.67 7.08 28.09
CA ALA A 21 -3.78 8.01 28.31
C ALA A 21 -3.92 9.02 27.15
N GLU A 22 -2.80 9.55 26.65
CA GLU A 22 -2.77 10.44 25.50
C GLU A 22 -3.26 9.74 24.22
N GLN A 23 -2.80 8.53 23.93
CA GLN A 23 -3.25 7.74 22.78
C GLN A 23 -4.74 7.44 22.85
N MET A 24 -5.26 7.05 24.01
CA MET A 24 -6.71 6.85 24.21
C MET A 24 -7.50 8.14 24.01
N ALA A 25 -6.99 9.27 24.48
CA ALA A 25 -7.62 10.56 24.24
C ALA A 25 -7.69 10.88 22.73
N CYS A 26 -6.63 10.57 21.97
CA CYS A 26 -6.63 10.70 20.50
C CYS A 26 -7.66 9.79 19.82
N PHE A 27 -7.86 8.55 20.28
CA PHE A 27 -8.90 7.67 19.74
C PHE A 27 -10.32 8.20 20.00
N GLN A 28 -10.55 8.84 21.16
CA GLN A 28 -11.85 9.39 21.51
C GLN A 28 -12.15 10.73 20.85
N LYS A 29 -11.15 11.63 20.81
CA LYS A 29 -11.31 13.02 20.34
C LYS A 29 -10.90 13.21 18.89
N GLY A 30 -10.34 12.19 18.26
CA GLY A 30 -9.65 12.29 16.99
C GLY A 30 -8.24 12.88 17.13
N PHE A 31 -7.49 12.84 16.03
CA PHE A 31 -6.16 13.45 15.96
C PHE A 31 -6.30 14.92 15.54
N PRO A 32 -5.57 15.85 16.18
CA PRO A 32 -5.55 17.23 15.73
C PRO A 32 -4.95 17.31 14.31
N PHE A 33 -5.36 18.32 13.55
CA PHE A 33 -4.72 18.59 12.27
C PHE A 33 -3.23 18.84 12.46
N LEU A 34 -2.42 18.25 11.57
CA LEU A 34 -0.98 18.46 11.55
C LEU A 34 -0.70 19.94 11.31
N LYS A 35 -0.01 20.58 12.25
CA LYS A 35 0.49 21.93 12.05
C LYS A 35 1.71 21.85 11.14
N LEU A 36 1.62 22.44 9.96
CA LEU A 36 2.75 22.56 9.05
C LEU A 36 3.76 23.52 9.68
N ASP A 37 4.99 23.06 9.90
CA ASP A 37 6.06 23.88 10.46
C ASP A 37 6.60 24.86 9.40
N ALA A 38 7.07 24.33 8.27
CA ALA A 38 7.45 25.09 7.10
C ALA A 38 7.57 24.19 5.87
N ALA A 39 7.67 24.80 4.69
CA ALA A 39 8.12 24.09 3.50
C ALA A 39 9.57 23.60 3.69
N ALA A 40 9.87 22.41 3.16
CA ALA A 40 11.24 21.91 3.10
C ALA A 40 12.06 22.81 2.18
N SER A 41 13.22 23.27 2.66
CA SER A 41 14.18 24.10 1.94
C SER A 41 15.59 23.61 2.20
N LEU A 42 16.59 24.20 1.56
CA LEU A 42 18.01 23.87 1.82
C LEU A 42 18.37 24.09 3.29
N GLU A 43 17.76 25.09 3.92
CA GLU A 43 17.92 25.42 5.34
C GLU A 43 16.97 24.59 6.23
N LYS A 44 15.98 23.91 5.64
CA LYS A 44 14.92 23.17 6.33
C LYS A 44 14.78 21.75 5.80
N GLY A 45 15.84 20.97 5.95
CA GLY A 45 15.83 19.51 5.81
C GLY A 45 16.12 18.97 4.40
N ILE A 46 16.31 19.82 3.38
CA ILE A 46 16.82 19.38 2.08
C ILE A 46 18.35 19.48 2.09
N LEU A 47 19.04 18.34 1.96
CA LEU A 47 20.48 18.31 1.76
C LEU A 47 20.81 18.57 0.29
N ALA A 48 21.59 19.62 0.01
CA ALA A 48 22.19 19.86 -1.30
C ALA A 48 23.72 19.71 -1.21
N PRO A 49 24.28 18.56 -1.61
CA PRO A 49 25.71 18.32 -1.52
C PRO A 49 26.51 19.27 -2.43
N THR A 50 27.66 19.75 -1.95
CA THR A 50 28.61 20.52 -2.76
C THR A 50 29.20 19.65 -3.88
N GLU A 51 29.93 20.26 -4.82
CA GLU A 51 30.59 19.51 -5.88
C GLU A 51 31.58 18.47 -5.34
N GLU A 52 32.36 18.86 -4.33
CA GLU A 52 33.30 17.98 -3.65
C GLU A 52 32.57 16.81 -2.98
N GLN A 53 31.48 17.07 -2.26
CA GLN A 53 30.68 16.02 -1.61
C GLN A 53 30.03 15.07 -2.62
N ARG A 54 29.56 15.59 -3.76
CA ARG A 54 29.02 14.74 -4.83
C ARG A 54 30.09 13.82 -5.40
N ASN A 55 31.29 14.35 -5.65
CA ASN A 55 32.41 13.56 -6.15
C ASN A 55 32.79 12.47 -5.14
N GLU A 56 32.89 12.81 -3.86
CA GLU A 56 33.15 11.84 -2.78
C GLU A 56 32.07 10.74 -2.71
N TYR A 57 30.78 11.09 -2.81
CA TYR A 57 29.69 10.11 -2.80
C TYR A 57 29.72 9.18 -4.01
N LEU A 58 30.06 9.70 -5.19
CA LEU A 58 30.21 8.90 -6.40
C LEU A 58 31.41 7.95 -6.31
N GLU A 59 32.56 8.44 -5.83
CA GLU A 59 33.75 7.62 -5.61
C GLU A 59 33.48 6.49 -4.62
N ASN A 60 32.83 6.79 -3.48
CA ASN A 60 32.43 5.79 -2.48
C ASN A 60 31.47 4.75 -3.06
N TRP A 61 30.51 5.19 -3.87
CA TRP A 61 29.58 4.28 -4.53
C TRP A 61 30.29 3.37 -5.54
N ASP A 62 31.19 3.93 -6.34
CA ASP A 62 31.94 3.20 -7.36
C ASP A 62 32.89 2.18 -6.74
N ALA A 63 33.58 2.56 -5.66
CA ALA A 63 34.37 1.64 -4.85
C ALA A 63 33.52 0.49 -4.31
N TYR A 64 32.30 0.77 -3.81
CA TYR A 64 31.38 -0.25 -3.32
C TYR A 64 30.90 -1.20 -4.44
N ARG A 65 30.57 -0.66 -5.62
CA ARG A 65 30.14 -1.44 -6.79
C ARG A 65 31.21 -2.41 -7.30
N ASN A 66 32.49 -2.10 -7.09
CA ASN A 66 33.63 -2.92 -7.50
C ASN A 66 33.99 -4.01 -6.47
N THR A 67 33.19 -4.20 -5.43
CA THR A 67 33.34 -5.33 -4.48
C THR A 67 32.57 -6.57 -4.96
N ASP A 68 32.73 -7.68 -4.26
CA ASP A 68 31.97 -8.92 -4.46
C ASP A 68 30.55 -8.91 -3.85
N ARG A 69 30.09 -7.74 -3.38
CA ARG A 69 28.81 -7.59 -2.68
C ARG A 69 27.63 -7.53 -3.64
N THR A 70 26.53 -8.15 -3.24
CA THR A 70 25.25 -8.05 -3.98
C THR A 70 24.51 -6.77 -3.58
N ILE A 71 24.24 -5.91 -4.56
CA ILE A 71 23.46 -4.68 -4.36
C ILE A 71 21.98 -5.03 -4.39
N VAL A 72 21.28 -4.78 -3.29
CA VAL A 72 19.84 -4.97 -3.18
C VAL A 72 19.15 -3.63 -2.95
N LYS A 73 18.06 -3.38 -3.68
CA LYS A 73 17.17 -2.26 -3.41
C LYS A 73 16.13 -2.71 -2.38
N PHE A 74 16.28 -2.25 -1.16
CA PHE A 74 15.23 -2.44 -0.14
C PHE A 74 14.15 -1.37 -0.33
N VAL A 75 12.97 -1.78 -0.76
CA VAL A 75 11.77 -0.95 -0.67
C VAL A 75 11.06 -1.38 0.60
N PRO A 76 11.01 -0.54 1.66
CA PRO A 76 10.26 -0.89 2.85
C PRO A 76 8.83 -1.19 2.42
N ALA A 77 8.37 -2.40 2.74
CA ALA A 77 6.99 -2.77 2.49
C ALA A 77 6.12 -1.76 3.24
N SER A 78 5.42 -0.92 2.48
CA SER A 78 4.28 -0.22 3.05
C SER A 78 3.36 -1.28 3.65
N GLY A 79 2.83 -1.02 4.85
CA GLY A 79 1.95 -1.97 5.55
C GLY A 79 0.82 -2.48 4.66
N ALA A 80 0.09 -3.50 5.13
CA ALA A 80 -0.98 -4.17 4.38
C ALA A 80 -1.78 -3.18 3.51
N ALA A 81 -2.06 -3.58 2.28
CA ALA A 81 -2.71 -2.72 1.29
C ALA A 81 -4.16 -2.34 1.65
N SER A 82 -4.63 -2.65 2.86
CA SER A 82 -6.00 -2.45 3.32
C SER A 82 -6.50 -1.02 3.13
N ARG A 83 -5.65 0.01 3.30
CA ARG A 83 -6.04 1.41 3.02
C ARG A 83 -6.17 1.72 1.52
N MET A 84 -5.43 1.02 0.66
CA MET A 84 -5.54 1.17 -0.79
C MET A 84 -6.87 0.62 -1.31
N PHE A 85 -7.42 -0.41 -0.68
CA PHE A 85 -8.67 -1.05 -1.07
C PHE A 85 -9.85 -0.69 -0.16
N LYS A 86 -9.77 0.40 0.62
CA LYS A 86 -10.78 0.78 1.61
C LYS A 86 -12.18 0.85 0.98
N ASP A 87 -12.31 1.57 -0.12
CA ASP A 87 -13.61 1.79 -0.78
C ASP A 87 -14.16 0.49 -1.38
N LEU A 88 -13.29 -0.44 -1.81
CA LEU A 88 -13.71 -1.78 -2.25
C LEU A 88 -14.15 -2.68 -1.09
N PHE A 89 -13.52 -2.58 0.08
CA PHE A 89 -14.00 -3.27 1.29
C PHE A 89 -15.35 -2.73 1.76
N GLU A 90 -15.56 -1.41 1.65
CA GLU A 90 -16.84 -0.77 1.93
C GLU A 90 -17.91 -1.24 0.94
N PHE A 91 -17.60 -1.29 -0.36
CA PHE A 91 -18.46 -1.86 -1.40
C PHE A 91 -18.85 -3.32 -1.10
N LEU A 92 -17.87 -4.16 -0.74
CA LEU A 92 -18.12 -5.57 -0.43
C LEU A 92 -19.08 -5.76 0.75
N SER A 93 -19.05 -4.83 1.72
CA SER A 93 -19.87 -4.85 2.93
C SER A 93 -21.20 -4.09 2.80
N ALA A 94 -21.44 -3.43 1.66
CA ALA A 94 -22.61 -2.57 1.47
C ALA A 94 -23.88 -3.37 1.13
N ASP A 95 -25.05 -2.77 1.38
CA ASP A 95 -26.36 -3.40 1.12
C ASP A 95 -26.77 -3.41 -0.37
N TYR A 96 -25.97 -2.79 -1.24
CA TYR A 96 -26.22 -2.72 -2.67
C TYR A 96 -25.25 -3.62 -3.44
N GLU A 97 -25.69 -4.12 -4.60
CA GLU A 97 -24.95 -5.12 -5.39
C GLU A 97 -24.20 -4.54 -6.60
N LYS A 98 -24.54 -3.31 -7.00
CA LYS A 98 -23.97 -2.63 -8.17
C LYS A 98 -23.24 -1.36 -7.76
N PRO A 99 -22.24 -0.89 -8.52
CA PRO A 99 -21.55 0.37 -8.25
C PRO A 99 -22.54 1.52 -8.05
N THR A 100 -22.35 2.28 -6.97
CA THR A 100 -23.15 3.48 -6.64
C THR A 100 -22.29 4.71 -6.42
N THR A 101 -20.99 4.54 -6.14
CA THR A 101 -20.05 5.65 -5.98
C THR A 101 -19.21 5.84 -7.24
N GLN A 102 -18.76 7.08 -7.46
CA GLN A 102 -17.85 7.41 -8.57
C GLN A 102 -16.56 6.57 -8.53
N PHE A 103 -16.10 6.20 -7.34
CA PHE A 103 -14.93 5.33 -7.19
C PHE A 103 -15.22 3.91 -7.70
N GLU A 104 -16.34 3.31 -7.31
CA GLU A 104 -16.73 1.96 -7.74
C GLU A 104 -16.93 1.92 -9.25
N GLU A 105 -17.66 2.89 -9.81
CA GLU A 105 -17.88 3.01 -11.26
C GLU A 105 -16.54 3.07 -12.00
N ALA A 106 -15.65 3.99 -11.59
CA ALA A 106 -14.33 4.13 -12.20
C ALA A 106 -13.46 2.87 -12.05
N PHE A 107 -13.58 2.13 -10.94
CA PHE A 107 -12.85 0.89 -10.73
C PHE A 107 -13.28 -0.18 -11.74
N PHE A 108 -14.59 -0.40 -11.91
CA PHE A 108 -15.09 -1.42 -12.84
C PHE A 108 -14.94 -1.02 -14.30
N ASP A 109 -15.14 0.26 -14.65
CA ASP A 109 -14.87 0.78 -16.00
C ASP A 109 -13.39 0.61 -16.38
N GLY A 110 -12.51 0.80 -15.40
CA GLY A 110 -11.06 0.67 -15.56
C GLY A 110 -10.53 -0.75 -15.39
N ILE A 111 -11.36 -1.76 -15.09
CA ILE A 111 -10.88 -3.04 -14.55
C ILE A 111 -9.92 -3.77 -15.50
N GLY A 112 -10.16 -3.68 -16.81
CA GLY A 112 -9.31 -4.26 -17.85
C GLY A 112 -7.91 -3.66 -17.96
N ASN A 113 -7.69 -2.47 -17.38
CA ASN A 113 -6.41 -1.77 -17.44
C ASN A 113 -5.45 -2.18 -16.31
N PHE A 114 -5.93 -2.90 -15.29
CA PHE A 114 -5.09 -3.28 -14.17
C PHE A 114 -4.04 -4.33 -14.56
N ALA A 115 -2.84 -4.18 -14.01
CA ALA A 115 -1.76 -5.14 -14.21
C ALA A 115 -2.06 -6.53 -13.61
N PHE A 116 -3.07 -6.65 -12.76
CA PHE A 116 -3.53 -7.92 -12.19
C PHE A 116 -4.80 -8.47 -12.87
N TYR A 117 -5.29 -7.86 -13.97
CA TYR A 117 -6.55 -8.27 -14.60
C TYR A 117 -6.58 -9.77 -14.93
N ASP A 118 -5.54 -10.29 -15.58
CA ASP A 118 -5.50 -11.70 -16.00
C ASP A 118 -5.51 -12.66 -14.80
N ASP A 119 -4.79 -12.30 -13.73
CA ASP A 119 -4.79 -13.06 -12.47
C ASP A 119 -6.17 -13.00 -11.80
N LEU A 120 -6.79 -11.82 -11.78
CA LEU A 120 -8.11 -11.60 -11.19
C LEU A 120 -9.19 -12.35 -11.96
N ASN A 121 -9.10 -12.37 -13.28
CA ASN A 121 -10.02 -13.10 -14.15
C ASN A 121 -9.92 -14.61 -13.88
N THR A 122 -8.70 -15.11 -13.72
CA THR A 122 -8.46 -16.51 -13.33
C THR A 122 -8.98 -16.80 -11.92
N ALA A 123 -8.83 -15.87 -10.99
CA ALA A 123 -9.39 -15.99 -9.64
C ALA A 123 -10.92 -16.03 -9.67
N CYS A 124 -11.57 -15.16 -10.45
CA CYS A 124 -13.03 -15.13 -10.63
C CYS A 124 -13.56 -16.45 -11.17
N LEU A 125 -12.91 -17.01 -12.21
CA LEU A 125 -13.27 -18.32 -12.76
C LEU A 125 -13.19 -19.42 -11.70
N ARG A 126 -12.17 -19.38 -10.83
CA ARG A 126 -11.99 -20.36 -9.75
C ARG A 126 -13.00 -20.19 -8.62
N THR A 127 -13.33 -18.96 -8.22
CA THR A 127 -14.13 -18.70 -7.01
C THR A 127 -15.61 -18.54 -7.29
N ALA A 128 -15.98 -18.04 -8.46
CA ALA A 128 -17.35 -17.71 -8.85
C ALA A 128 -17.82 -18.46 -10.10
N GLY A 129 -16.93 -19.20 -10.79
CA GLY A 129 -17.28 -20.02 -11.95
C GLY A 129 -17.37 -19.27 -13.28
N ASN A 130 -17.30 -17.93 -13.26
CA ASN A 130 -17.42 -17.05 -14.42
C ASN A 130 -16.22 -16.10 -14.51
N ASP A 131 -15.95 -15.60 -15.71
CA ASP A 131 -14.95 -14.57 -15.96
C ASP A 131 -15.47 -13.17 -15.58
N ILE A 132 -14.59 -12.17 -15.54
CA ILE A 132 -14.96 -10.81 -15.15
C ILE A 132 -16.08 -10.26 -16.06
N PRO A 133 -15.97 -10.27 -17.40
CA PRO A 133 -17.05 -9.76 -18.26
C PRO A 133 -18.42 -10.39 -17.97
N ALA A 134 -18.50 -11.72 -17.85
CA ALA A 134 -19.76 -12.40 -17.56
C ALA A 134 -20.31 -12.02 -16.17
N LEU A 135 -19.45 -11.93 -15.15
CA LEU A 135 -19.86 -11.49 -13.82
C LEU A 135 -20.40 -10.05 -13.82
N LEU A 136 -19.82 -9.15 -14.62
CA LEU A 136 -20.30 -7.78 -14.74
C LEU A 136 -21.65 -7.73 -15.48
N GLU A 137 -21.83 -8.51 -16.54
CA GLU A 137 -23.12 -8.61 -17.26
C GLU A 137 -24.24 -9.18 -16.39
N GLU A 138 -23.94 -10.16 -15.55
CA GLU A 138 -24.86 -10.73 -14.55
C GLU A 138 -25.14 -9.79 -13.37
N GLY A 139 -24.38 -8.69 -13.25
CA GLY A 139 -24.47 -7.75 -12.14
C GLY A 139 -23.84 -8.25 -10.83
N ASN A 140 -22.98 -9.27 -10.91
CA ASN A 140 -22.28 -9.87 -9.76
C ASN A 140 -20.92 -9.20 -9.50
N TYR A 141 -20.95 -7.88 -9.29
CA TYR A 141 -19.76 -7.06 -9.04
C TYR A 141 -19.02 -7.47 -7.76
N LYS A 142 -19.75 -7.90 -6.73
CA LYS A 142 -19.17 -8.34 -5.46
C LYS A 142 -18.29 -9.59 -5.60
N ALA A 143 -18.63 -10.53 -6.49
CA ALA A 143 -17.77 -11.69 -6.74
C ALA A 143 -16.39 -11.29 -7.25
N VAL A 144 -16.32 -10.26 -8.09
CA VAL A 144 -15.04 -9.73 -8.61
C VAL A 144 -14.22 -9.09 -7.48
N VAL A 145 -14.87 -8.32 -6.60
CA VAL A 145 -14.20 -7.67 -5.46
C VAL A 145 -13.76 -8.69 -4.40
N ALA A 146 -14.58 -9.70 -4.10
CA ALA A 146 -14.21 -10.80 -3.22
C ALA A 146 -13.01 -11.58 -3.78
N ALA A 147 -13.01 -11.90 -5.08
CA ALA A 147 -11.89 -12.55 -5.76
C ALA A 147 -10.61 -11.70 -5.76
N LEU A 148 -10.72 -10.37 -5.68
CA LEU A 148 -9.56 -9.50 -5.52
C LEU A 148 -9.03 -9.50 -4.08
N LEU A 149 -9.91 -9.29 -3.11
CA LEU A 149 -9.51 -8.92 -1.74
C LEU A 149 -9.32 -10.11 -0.81
N GLU A 150 -10.10 -11.18 -0.97
CA GLU A 150 -10.18 -12.28 -0.02
C GLU A 150 -9.21 -13.42 -0.33
N THR A 151 -8.98 -14.27 0.68
CA THR A 151 -8.05 -15.40 0.63
C THR A 151 -8.41 -16.46 -0.41
N ALA A 152 -9.69 -16.59 -0.77
CA ALA A 152 -10.13 -17.51 -1.82
C ALA A 152 -9.64 -17.08 -3.23
N GLY A 153 -9.42 -15.77 -3.40
CA GLY A 153 -9.00 -15.16 -4.65
C GLY A 153 -7.52 -14.81 -4.66
N LEU A 154 -7.20 -13.55 -4.93
CA LEU A 154 -5.83 -13.02 -4.96
C LEU A 154 -5.32 -12.59 -3.58
N ASN A 155 -6.21 -12.43 -2.59
CA ASN A 155 -5.87 -11.99 -1.23
C ASN A 155 -5.20 -10.61 -1.16
N TYR A 156 -5.45 -9.72 -2.12
CA TYR A 156 -4.79 -8.41 -2.18
C TYR A 156 -5.13 -7.52 -0.97
N GLY A 157 -6.22 -7.82 -0.26
CA GLY A 157 -6.62 -7.14 0.96
C GLY A 157 -5.64 -7.34 2.14
N ALA A 158 -4.98 -8.49 2.19
CA ALA A 158 -4.05 -8.86 3.27
C ALA A 158 -2.57 -8.79 2.84
N LEU A 159 -2.28 -8.75 1.54
CA LEU A 159 -0.90 -8.71 1.06
C LEU A 159 -0.23 -7.34 1.30
N PRO A 160 1.08 -7.32 1.59
CA PRO A 160 1.88 -6.10 1.53
C PRO A 160 1.81 -5.48 0.14
N LYS A 161 1.75 -4.14 0.05
CA LYS A 161 1.66 -3.44 -1.24
C LYS A 161 2.78 -3.84 -2.21
N GLY A 162 3.98 -4.10 -1.70
CA GLY A 162 5.12 -4.53 -2.51
C GLY A 162 4.94 -5.86 -3.26
N LEU A 163 3.89 -6.64 -2.94
CA LEU A 163 3.54 -7.88 -3.62
C LEU A 163 2.35 -7.73 -4.58
N LEU A 164 1.81 -6.52 -4.75
CA LEU A 164 0.72 -6.28 -5.69
C LEU A 164 1.28 -5.94 -7.07
N LYS A 165 0.64 -6.43 -8.14
CA LYS A 165 1.02 -6.07 -9.51
C LYS A 165 0.51 -4.66 -9.83
N PHE A 166 1.43 -3.74 -10.12
CA PHE A 166 1.08 -2.35 -10.45
C PHE A 166 1.35 -1.98 -11.91
N HIS A 167 2.19 -2.76 -12.61
CA HIS A 167 2.61 -2.42 -13.96
C HIS A 167 2.56 -3.63 -14.89
N LYS A 168 2.05 -3.39 -16.10
CA LYS A 168 2.07 -4.30 -17.24
C LYS A 168 3.22 -3.85 -18.17
N TYR A 169 4.16 -4.73 -18.44
CA TYR A 169 5.22 -4.54 -19.44
C TYR A 169 5.05 -5.56 -20.57
N PRO A 170 5.60 -5.29 -21.78
CA PRO A 170 5.63 -6.29 -22.86
C PRO A 170 6.23 -7.63 -22.42
N GLU A 171 7.20 -7.60 -21.50
CA GLU A 171 7.90 -8.80 -20.99
C GLU A 171 7.21 -9.44 -19.77
N GLY A 172 6.10 -8.89 -19.28
CA GLY A 172 5.31 -9.45 -18.17
C GLY A 172 4.83 -8.43 -17.13
N HIS A 173 4.16 -8.93 -16.09
CA HIS A 173 3.60 -8.12 -15.01
C HIS A 173 4.56 -8.07 -13.82
N VAL A 174 4.81 -6.89 -13.27
CA VAL A 174 5.77 -6.73 -12.16
C VAL A 174 5.15 -6.04 -10.95
N HIS A 175 5.60 -6.46 -9.78
CA HIS A 175 5.18 -5.95 -8.46
C HIS A 175 5.88 -4.64 -8.06
N ARG A 176 6.81 -4.14 -8.88
CA ARG A 176 7.64 -2.98 -8.54
C ARG A 176 6.81 -1.71 -8.56
N LEU A 177 6.54 -1.09 -7.40
CA LEU A 177 6.28 0.35 -7.34
C LEU A 177 7.46 1.06 -8.01
N LYS A 178 7.26 1.60 -9.21
CA LYS A 178 8.30 2.41 -9.86
C LYS A 178 8.63 3.54 -8.90
N SER A 179 9.88 3.55 -8.43
CA SER A 179 10.50 4.79 -7.96
C SER A 179 10.31 5.80 -9.08
N ILE A 180 9.63 6.90 -8.76
CA ILE A 180 9.71 8.14 -9.53
C ILE A 180 11.20 8.45 -9.61
N TRP A 181 11.81 8.09 -10.74
CA TRP A 181 13.06 8.67 -11.13
C TRP A 181 12.70 10.11 -11.51
N TRP A 182 13.17 11.07 -10.73
CA TRP A 182 13.38 12.40 -11.28
C TRP A 182 14.39 12.21 -12.41
N LYS A 183 13.89 12.18 -13.65
CA LYS A 183 14.71 12.58 -14.79
C LYS A 183 15.00 14.05 -14.56
N VAL A 184 16.22 14.35 -14.13
CA VAL A 184 16.82 15.67 -14.36
C VAL A 184 17.36 15.65 -15.78
#